data_AF-A0A7W1JQR4-F1
#
_entry.id   AF-A0A7W1JQR4-F1
#
_cell.length_a   1.000
_cell.length_b   1.000
_cell.length_c   1.000
_cell.angle_alpha   90.00
_cell.angle_beta   90.00
_cell.angle_gamma   90.00
#
_symmetry.space_group_name_H-M   'P 1'
#
loop_
_entity.id
_entity.type
_entity.pdbx_description
1 polymer ?
#
loop_
_entity_poly.entity_id
_entity_poly.type
_entity_poly.pdbx_seq_one_letter_code
_entity_poly.pdbx_strand_id
1 'polypeptide(L)'
;MIVDAASLHRLSSELPPSGDIRRLEDVEEQARGVLSYILDSVSGWFIDDQTLTEDPKACPNCGTPTDSQRTPYCECRETAAFVRQFRSSLSNGAIRNPDRQVALGQKLWRPLGGGLPLHRSLAPERAVAQVMRRAGGKCELCGAPAIDVDHTGGG
;
A
#
# COMPACT_ATOMS: atom_id res chain seq x y z
N MET A 1 6.90 21.18 4.81
CA MET A 1 7.03 21.09 3.34
C MET A 1 5.64 21.00 2.77
N ILE A 2 5.17 22.07 2.14
CA ILE A 2 3.80 22.18 1.63
C ILE A 2 3.80 21.60 0.23
N VAL A 3 3.07 20.51 0.02
CA VAL A 3 2.76 20.02 -1.33
C VAL A 3 1.60 20.86 -1.82
N ASP A 4 1.74 21.53 -2.97
CA ASP A 4 0.65 22.35 -3.50
C ASP A 4 -0.48 21.48 -4.07
N ALA A 5 -1.71 21.97 -3.97
CA ALA A 5 -2.90 21.24 -4.41
C ALA A 5 -2.89 20.95 -5.93
N ALA A 6 -2.23 21.78 -6.75
CA ALA A 6 -2.16 21.58 -8.19
C ALA A 6 -1.24 20.40 -8.55
N SER A 7 -0.16 20.21 -7.80
CA SER A 7 0.73 19.05 -7.93
C SER A 7 0.02 17.75 -7.58
N LEU A 8 -0.81 17.74 -6.53
CA LEU A 8 -1.64 16.59 -6.17
C LEU A 8 -2.72 16.30 -7.21
N HIS A 9 -3.41 17.34 -7.69
CA HIS A 9 -4.45 17.20 -8.72
C HIS A 9 -3.86 16.65 -10.03
N ARG A 10 -2.68 17.15 -10.43
CA ARG A 10 -1.98 16.66 -11.61
C ARG A 10 -1.56 15.20 -11.46
N LEU A 11 -0.99 14.81 -10.32
CA LEU A 11 -0.64 13.41 -10.06
C LEU A 11 -1.89 12.50 -10.09
N SER A 12 -3.00 12.94 -9.51
CA SER A 12 -4.27 12.19 -9.56
C SER A 12 -4.75 11.94 -10.99
N SER A 13 -4.58 12.91 -11.90
CA SER A 13 -4.91 12.73 -13.33
C SER A 13 -3.97 11.79 -14.10
N GLU A 14 -2.77 11.49 -13.57
CA GLU A 14 -1.76 10.62 -14.19
C GLU A 14 -1.88 9.15 -13.73
N LEU A 15 -2.67 8.87 -12.70
CA LEU A 15 -2.80 7.54 -12.11
C LEU A 15 -4.14 6.88 -12.53
N PRO A 16 -4.20 5.54 -12.57
CA PRO A 16 -5.45 4.82 -12.78
C PRO A 16 -6.50 5.17 -11.73
N PRO A 17 -7.79 5.26 -12.10
CA PRO A 17 -8.86 5.56 -11.16
C PRO A 17 -8.98 4.49 -10.07
N SER A 18 -9.20 4.91 -8.83
CA SER A 18 -9.19 4.02 -7.67
C SER A 18 -10.33 3.00 -7.65
N GLY A 19 -11.45 3.29 -8.30
CA GLY A 19 -12.64 2.43 -8.34
C GLY A 19 -12.48 1.13 -9.15
N ASP A 20 -11.52 1.09 -10.07
CA ASP A 20 -11.34 -0.03 -11.02
C ASP A 20 -10.01 -0.78 -10.87
N ILE A 21 -9.21 -0.50 -9.83
CA ILE A 21 -7.87 -1.08 -9.64
C ILE A 21 -7.90 -2.61 -9.77
N ARG A 22 -8.90 -3.29 -9.18
CA ARG A 22 -9.01 -4.76 -9.20
C ARG A 22 -9.35 -5.35 -10.57
N ARG A 23 -9.82 -4.52 -11.51
CA ARG A 23 -10.21 -4.93 -12.87
C ARG A 23 -9.11 -4.69 -13.89
N LEU A 24 -8.05 -3.99 -13.54
CA LEU A 24 -6.90 -3.76 -14.41
C LEU A 24 -6.19 -5.10 -14.63
N GLU A 25 -5.90 -5.46 -15.87
CA GLU A 25 -5.16 -6.70 -16.17
C GLU A 25 -3.65 -6.55 -15.95
N ASP A 26 -3.14 -5.31 -16.06
CA ASP A 26 -1.75 -4.98 -15.87
C ASP A 26 -1.42 -4.71 -14.39
N VAL A 27 -0.48 -5.49 -13.86
CA VAL A 27 0.02 -5.40 -12.48
C VAL A 27 0.67 -4.05 -12.19
N GLU A 28 1.35 -3.45 -13.17
CA GLU A 28 1.98 -2.14 -12.99
C GLU A 28 0.92 -1.05 -12.84
N GLU A 29 -0.12 -1.08 -13.68
CA GLU A 29 -1.27 -0.19 -13.55
C GLU A 29 -2.04 -0.41 -12.24
N GLN A 30 -2.18 -1.67 -11.79
CA GLN A 30 -2.74 -1.93 -10.47
C GLN A 30 -1.91 -1.29 -9.35
N ALA A 31 -0.58 -1.42 -9.40
CA ALA A 31 0.32 -0.85 -8.39
C ALA A 31 0.20 0.67 -8.35
N ARG A 32 0.17 1.30 -9.52
CA ARG A 32 -0.04 2.74 -9.68
C ARG A 32 -1.39 3.17 -9.13
N GLY A 33 -2.46 2.44 -9.45
CA GLY A 33 -3.82 2.75 -9.03
C GLY A 33 -4.01 2.78 -7.49
N VAL A 34 -3.23 2.02 -6.73
CA VAL A 34 -3.28 2.06 -5.25
C VAL A 34 -2.87 3.43 -4.72
N LEU A 35 -1.97 4.13 -5.41
CA LEU A 35 -1.61 5.50 -5.04
C LEU A 35 -2.80 6.44 -5.19
N SER A 36 -3.67 6.24 -6.20
CA SER A 36 -4.90 7.02 -6.35
C SER A 36 -5.82 6.86 -5.15
N TYR A 37 -5.92 5.66 -4.57
CA TYR A 37 -6.72 5.45 -3.36
C TYR A 37 -6.24 6.31 -2.19
N ILE A 38 -4.92 6.46 -2.01
CA ILE A 38 -4.37 7.39 -1.01
C ILE A 38 -4.74 8.82 -1.37
N LEU A 39 -4.50 9.24 -2.62
CA LEU A 39 -4.74 10.61 -3.05
C LEU A 39 -6.21 11.01 -2.91
N ASP A 40 -7.14 10.12 -3.26
CA ASP A 40 -8.58 10.32 -3.08
C ASP A 40 -8.96 10.40 -1.60
N SER A 41 -8.29 9.61 -0.75
CA SER A 41 -8.52 9.62 0.70
C SER A 41 -8.00 10.90 1.37
N VAL A 42 -6.91 11.49 0.85
CA VAL A 42 -6.29 12.71 1.44
C VAL A 42 -6.70 14.01 0.76
N SER A 43 -7.30 13.98 -0.43
CA SER A 43 -7.71 15.21 -1.15
C SER A 43 -8.90 15.93 -0.48
N GLY A 44 -9.59 15.27 0.45
CA GLY A 44 -10.53 15.91 1.38
C GLY A 44 -9.90 16.37 2.71
N TRP A 45 -8.69 15.89 3.02
CA TRP A 45 -7.92 16.27 4.21
C TRP A 45 -6.99 17.40 3.80
N PHE A 46 -7.55 18.59 3.56
CA PHE A 46 -6.75 19.79 3.72
C PHE A 46 -6.30 19.78 5.18
N ILE A 47 -5.05 19.36 5.41
CA ILE A 47 -4.41 19.48 6.70
C ILE A 47 -4.35 20.98 6.94
N ASP A 48 -5.36 21.49 7.64
CA ASP A 48 -5.27 22.74 8.38
C ASP A 48 -3.89 22.74 9.02
N ASP A 49 -3.19 23.87 8.97
CA ASP A 49 -1.80 24.04 9.44
C ASP A 49 -1.73 23.91 10.96
N GLN A 50 -2.22 22.78 11.49
CA GLN A 50 -1.96 22.31 12.81
C GLN A 50 -0.48 21.97 12.77
N THR A 51 0.31 22.92 13.26
CA THR A 51 1.60 22.67 13.84
C THR A 51 1.45 21.44 14.73
N LEU A 52 1.80 20.27 14.19
CA LEU A 52 1.92 19.05 14.97
C LEU A 52 2.92 19.39 16.07
N THR A 53 2.45 19.49 17.30
CA THR A 53 3.33 19.73 18.44
C THR A 53 4.25 18.53 18.54
N GLU A 54 5.49 18.69 18.09
CA GLU A 54 6.47 17.61 18.05
C GLU A 54 6.86 17.23 19.48
N ASP A 55 6.37 16.09 19.97
CA ASP A 55 6.89 15.47 21.19
C ASP A 55 8.10 14.60 20.82
N PRO A 56 9.33 14.96 21.22
CA PRO A 56 10.54 14.19 20.91
C PRO A 56 10.53 12.80 21.57
N LYS A 57 9.60 12.54 22.50
CA LYS A 57 9.37 11.22 23.12
C LYS A 57 8.22 10.46 22.46
N ALA A 58 7.67 10.93 21.36
CA ALA A 58 6.62 10.28 20.60
C ALA A 58 7.07 9.93 19.18
N CYS A 59 6.46 8.89 18.62
CA CYS A 59 6.70 8.48 17.24
C CYS A 59 6.22 9.57 16.27
N PRO A 60 7.08 10.11 15.38
CA PRO A 60 6.68 11.14 14.43
C PRO A 60 5.63 10.70 13.38
N ASN A 61 5.30 9.41 13.33
CA ASN A 61 4.33 8.86 12.39
C ASN A 61 2.94 8.66 13.00
N CYS A 62 2.86 8.19 14.25
CA CYS A 62 1.60 7.80 14.89
C CYS A 62 1.37 8.44 16.27
N GLY A 63 2.32 9.22 16.78
CA GLY A 63 2.24 9.87 18.10
C GLY A 63 2.40 8.91 19.29
N THR A 64 2.61 7.61 19.07
CA THR A 64 2.82 6.65 20.16
C THR A 64 4.11 6.98 20.92
N PRO A 65 4.09 7.05 22.27
CA PRO A 65 5.30 7.22 23.06
C PRO A 65 6.38 6.21 22.69
N THR A 66 7.63 6.65 22.62
CA THR A 66 8.77 5.83 22.27
C THR A 66 9.93 6.10 23.23
N ASP A 67 10.36 5.05 23.92
CA ASP A 67 11.55 5.08 24.78
C ASP A 67 12.83 4.67 24.00
N SER A 68 12.72 4.46 22.68
CA SER A 68 13.84 4.00 21.87
C SER A 68 14.91 5.08 21.72
N GLN A 69 16.11 4.82 22.23
CA GLN A 69 17.26 5.72 22.05
C GLN A 69 17.96 5.58 20.67
N ARG A 70 17.58 4.58 19.87
CA ARG A 70 18.19 4.33 18.54
C ARG A 70 17.39 4.90 17.38
N THR A 71 16.08 5.08 17.54
CA THR A 71 15.18 5.53 16.47
C THR A 71 14.00 6.29 17.07
N PRO A 72 13.56 7.40 16.44
CA PRO A 72 12.36 8.11 16.90
C PRO A 72 11.06 7.38 16.54
N TYR A 73 11.12 6.29 15.77
CA TYR A 73 9.93 5.51 15.37
C TYR A 73 9.70 4.30 16.29
N CYS A 74 8.44 4.02 16.62
CA CYS A 74 8.01 2.77 17.25
C CYS A 74 8.10 1.60 16.23
N GLU A 75 7.24 0.58 16.35
CA GLU A 75 7.16 -0.54 15.39
C GLU A 75 6.73 -0.12 13.97
N CYS A 76 6.30 1.12 13.77
CA CYS A 76 5.95 1.71 12.47
C CYS A 76 7.14 1.92 11.51
N ARG A 77 8.25 1.18 11.61
CA ARG A 77 9.47 1.44 10.82
C ARG A 77 9.23 1.35 9.32
N GLU A 78 8.48 0.35 8.87
CA GLU A 78 8.14 0.16 7.46
C GLU A 78 7.20 1.26 6.95
N THR A 79 6.13 1.54 7.70
CA THR A 79 5.21 2.64 7.41
C THR A 79 5.93 3.99 7.36
N ALA A 80 6.82 4.26 8.31
CA ALA A 80 7.61 5.48 8.35
C ALA A 80 8.59 5.56 7.17
N ALA A 81 9.19 4.44 6.75
CA ALA A 81 10.03 4.39 5.56
C ALA A 81 9.23 4.68 4.28
N PHE A 82 8.04 4.10 4.16
CA PHE A 82 7.11 4.40 3.07
C PHE A 82 6.73 5.88 3.04
N VAL A 83 6.25 6.42 4.16
CA VAL A 83 5.83 7.83 4.27
C VAL A 83 6.97 8.78 3.90
N ARG A 84 8.19 8.53 4.39
CA ARG A 84 9.38 9.32 4.00
C ARG A 84 9.64 9.25 2.49
N GLN A 85 9.60 8.05 1.93
CA GLN A 85 9.87 7.85 0.50
C GLN A 85 8.78 8.50 -0.38
N PHE A 86 7.52 8.38 0.01
CA PHE A 86 6.39 8.99 -0.67
C PHE A 86 6.49 10.52 -0.62
N ARG A 87 6.65 11.11 0.58
CA ARG A 87 6.82 12.56 0.77
C ARG A 87 8.01 13.12 -0.01
N SER A 88 9.14 12.42 0.01
CA SER A 88 10.33 12.83 -0.76
C SER A 88 10.09 12.77 -2.26
N SER A 89 9.41 11.73 -2.76
CA SER A 89 9.12 11.59 -4.19
C SER A 89 8.13 12.65 -4.67
N LEU A 90 7.20 13.03 -3.80
CA LEU A 90 6.23 14.07 -4.05
C LEU A 90 6.90 15.46 -4.10
N SER A 91 7.80 15.74 -3.16
CA SER A 91 8.46 17.05 -3.10
C SER A 91 9.51 17.30 -4.18
N ASN A 92 10.19 16.26 -4.64
CA ASN A 92 11.20 16.37 -5.70
C ASN A 92 10.64 16.04 -7.10
N GLY A 93 9.33 15.80 -7.23
CA GLY A 93 8.67 15.46 -8.48
C GLY A 93 8.93 14.06 -9.02
N ALA A 94 9.78 13.25 -8.38
CA ALA A 94 10.07 11.88 -8.80
C ALA A 94 8.82 10.98 -8.78
N ILE A 95 7.77 11.36 -8.04
CA ILE A 95 6.47 10.67 -8.02
C ILE A 95 5.80 10.60 -9.41
N ARG A 96 6.21 11.44 -10.37
CA ARG A 96 5.67 11.43 -11.74
C ARG A 96 6.33 10.38 -12.65
N ASN A 97 7.42 9.76 -12.20
CA ASN A 97 8.02 8.65 -12.93
C ASN A 97 7.17 7.38 -12.73
N PRO A 98 6.69 6.71 -13.79
CA PRO A 98 5.85 5.51 -13.67
C PRO A 98 6.50 4.37 -12.87
N ASP A 99 7.79 4.08 -13.08
CA ASP A 99 8.53 3.06 -12.33
C ASP A 99 8.57 3.40 -10.84
N ARG A 100 8.69 4.69 -10.52
CA ARG A 100 8.63 5.17 -9.13
C ARG A 100 7.25 4.98 -8.53
N GLN A 101 6.19 5.20 -9.30
CA GLN A 101 4.81 4.95 -8.87
C GLN A 101 4.56 3.46 -8.62
N VAL A 102 5.00 2.58 -9.53
CA VAL A 102 4.94 1.12 -9.36
C VAL A 102 5.65 0.69 -8.08
N ALA A 103 6.90 1.15 -7.87
CA ALA A 103 7.67 0.79 -6.68
C ALA A 103 7.03 1.27 -5.37
N LEU A 104 6.40 2.46 -5.37
CA LEU A 104 5.69 2.99 -4.20
C LEU A 104 4.38 2.24 -3.95
N GLY A 105 3.61 1.95 -5.00
CA GLY A 105 2.39 1.13 -4.92
C GLY A 105 2.67 -0.27 -4.36
N GLN A 106 3.74 -0.90 -4.85
CA GLN A 106 4.20 -2.20 -4.33
C GLN A 106 4.58 -2.15 -2.85
N LYS A 107 5.26 -1.09 -2.41
CA LYS A 107 5.61 -0.90 -1.00
C LYS A 107 4.39 -0.65 -0.12
N LEU A 108 3.38 0.03 -0.64
CA LEU A 108 2.15 0.35 0.07
C LEU A 108 1.22 -0.85 0.24
N TRP A 109 1.23 -1.79 -0.71
CA TRP A 109 0.43 -3.01 -0.62
C TRP A 109 0.74 -3.89 0.59
N ARG A 110 2.01 -3.94 1.01
CA ARG A 110 2.44 -4.74 2.18
C ARG A 110 1.77 -4.26 3.48
N PRO A 111 1.84 -2.97 3.86
CA PRO A 111 1.11 -2.41 5.00
C PRO A 111 -0.42 -2.56 4.93
N LEU A 112 -1.02 -2.57 3.75
CA LEU A 112 -2.48 -2.63 3.57
C LEU A 112 -3.07 -4.06 3.72
N GLY A 113 -2.29 -5.01 4.27
CA GLY A 113 -2.77 -6.36 4.55
C GLY A 113 -2.66 -7.32 3.38
N GLY A 114 -1.82 -7.01 2.38
CA GLY A 114 -1.47 -7.96 1.32
C GLY A 114 -2.67 -8.33 0.44
N GLY A 115 -2.90 -7.53 -0.59
CA GLY A 115 -3.87 -7.86 -1.64
C GLY A 115 -3.25 -7.54 -2.98
N LEU A 116 -2.61 -8.54 -3.58
CA LEU A 116 -2.04 -8.42 -4.92
C LEU A 116 -2.46 -9.68 -5.68
N PRO A 117 -2.92 -9.58 -6.94
CA PRO A 117 -2.86 -10.72 -7.86
C PRO A 117 -1.43 -11.26 -8.05
N LEU A 118 -0.39 -10.62 -7.49
CA LEU A 118 0.99 -11.12 -7.46
C LEU A 118 1.13 -12.45 -6.73
N HIS A 119 0.31 -12.75 -5.72
CA HIS A 119 0.41 -14.08 -5.09
C HIS A 119 0.04 -15.18 -6.10
N ARG A 120 -0.96 -14.93 -6.95
CA ARG A 120 -1.31 -15.82 -8.07
C ARG A 120 -0.28 -15.81 -9.20
N SER A 121 0.31 -14.66 -9.55
CA SER A 121 1.27 -14.58 -10.66
C SER A 121 2.69 -15.02 -10.29
N LEU A 122 3.02 -15.08 -8.99
CA LEU A 122 4.29 -15.59 -8.47
C LEU A 122 4.21 -17.05 -7.99
N ALA A 123 3.01 -17.54 -7.66
CA ALA A 123 2.82 -18.95 -7.35
C ALA A 123 2.88 -19.77 -8.64
N PRO A 124 3.86 -20.69 -8.81
CA PRO A 124 3.86 -21.59 -9.95
C PRO A 124 2.55 -22.38 -9.98
N GLU A 125 1.96 -22.61 -11.15
CA GLU A 125 0.71 -23.37 -11.30
C GLU A 125 0.73 -24.71 -10.54
N ARG A 126 1.90 -25.35 -10.48
CA ARG A 126 2.14 -26.57 -9.72
C ARG A 126 1.90 -26.41 -8.21
N ALA A 127 2.32 -25.29 -7.63
CA ALA A 127 2.12 -24.98 -6.22
C ALA A 127 0.64 -24.72 -5.92
N VAL A 128 -0.05 -23.95 -6.77
CA VAL A 128 -1.50 -23.70 -6.70
C VAL A 128 -2.27 -25.02 -6.74
N ALA A 129 -1.99 -25.89 -7.73
CA ALA A 129 -2.64 -27.18 -7.87
C ALA A 129 -2.33 -28.15 -6.71
N GLN A 130 -1.19 -28.01 -6.05
CA GLN A 130 -0.85 -28.80 -4.86
C GLN A 130 -1.65 -28.34 -3.64
N VAL A 131 -1.80 -27.04 -3.42
CA VAL A 131 -2.58 -26.47 -2.32
C VAL A 131 -4.07 -26.81 -2.49
N MET A 132 -4.64 -26.61 -3.68
CA MET A 132 -6.05 -26.93 -3.96
C MET A 132 -6.37 -28.43 -3.78
N ARG A 133 -5.43 -29.32 -4.13
CA ARG A 133 -5.56 -30.76 -3.85
C ARG A 133 -5.51 -31.08 -2.36
N ARG A 134 -4.63 -30.43 -1.60
CA ARG A 134 -4.53 -30.62 -0.14
C ARG A 134 -5.81 -30.18 0.57
N ALA A 135 -6.37 -29.04 0.16
CA ALA A 135 -7.61 -28.51 0.72
C ALA A 135 -8.86 -29.28 0.28
N GLY A 136 -8.73 -30.29 -0.60
CA GLY A 136 -9.86 -31.11 -1.08
C GLY A 136 -10.95 -30.28 -1.79
N GLY A 137 -10.59 -29.13 -2.37
CA GLY A 137 -11.53 -28.21 -2.98
C GLY A 137 -12.47 -27.51 -1.99
N LYS A 138 -12.11 -27.42 -0.71
CA LYS A 138 -12.91 -26.74 0.32
C LYS A 138 -12.11 -25.69 1.07
N CYS A 139 -12.81 -24.65 1.50
CA CYS A 139 -12.26 -23.61 2.35
C CYS A 139 -11.98 -24.17 3.75
N GLU A 140 -10.77 -23.98 4.26
CA GLU A 140 -10.39 -24.50 5.59
C GLU A 140 -11.08 -23.74 6.74
N LEU A 141 -11.56 -22.52 6.47
CA LEU A 141 -12.24 -21.67 7.47
C LEU A 141 -13.74 -21.92 7.55
N CYS A 142 -14.41 -22.09 6.41
CA CYS A 142 -15.88 -22.17 6.36
C CYS A 142 -16.43 -23.43 5.68
N GLY A 143 -15.59 -24.28 5.09
CA GLY A 143 -16.00 -25.53 4.44
C GLY A 143 -16.71 -25.39 3.09
N ALA A 144 -16.94 -24.15 2.61
CA ALA A 144 -17.50 -23.89 1.29
C ALA A 144 -16.54 -24.33 0.17
N PRO A 145 -16.99 -24.53 -1.08
CA PRO A 145 -16.10 -24.84 -2.20
C PRO A 145 -14.99 -23.78 -2.34
N ALA A 146 -13.73 -24.22 -2.28
CA ALA A 146 -12.58 -23.37 -2.54
C ALA A 146 -12.41 -23.23 -4.05
N ILE A 147 -12.66 -22.03 -4.57
CA ILE A 147 -12.44 -21.70 -5.98
C ILE A 147 -11.06 -21.10 -6.23
N ASP A 148 -10.28 -20.87 -5.17
CA ASP A 148 -8.91 -20.36 -5.24
C ASP A 148 -8.12 -20.62 -3.93
N VAL A 149 -6.78 -20.51 -3.99
CA VAL A 149 -5.85 -20.71 -2.87
C VAL A 149 -6.10 -19.78 -1.69
N ASP A 150 -6.61 -18.57 -1.93
CA ASP A 150 -6.97 -17.63 -0.86
C ASP A 150 -8.10 -18.15 0.03
N HIS A 151 -8.90 -19.11 -0.46
CA HIS A 151 -9.91 -19.80 0.34
C HIS A 151 -9.31 -20.90 1.22
N THR A 152 -8.07 -21.33 0.98
CA THR A 152 -7.48 -22.52 1.62
C THR A 152 -6.65 -22.21 2.87
N GLY A 153 -6.72 -21.00 3.42
CA GLY A 153 -6.16 -20.67 4.75
C GLY A 153 -4.62 -20.72 4.88
N GLY A 154 -3.89 -21.08 3.83
CA GLY A 154 -2.43 -21.08 3.81
C GLY A 154 -1.89 -19.68 3.51
N GLY A 155 -1.31 -19.04 4.52
CA GLY A 155 -0.43 -17.87 4.35
C GLY A 155 0.85 -18.21 3.60
#